data_AF-M1RBF9-F1
#
_entry.id   AF-M1RBF9-F1
#
_cell.length_a   1.000
_cell.length_b   1.000
_cell.length_c   1.000
_cell.angle_alpha   90.00
_cell.angle_beta   90.00
_cell.angle_gamma   90.00
#
_symmetry.space_group_name_H-M   'P 1'
#
loop_
_entity.id
_entity.type
_entity.pdbx_description
1 polymer ?
#
loop_
_entity_poly.entity_id
_entity_poly.type
_entity_poly.pdbx_seq_one_letter_code
_entity_poly.pdbx_strand_id
1 'polypeptide(L)'
;MDKKRIENIIFKVSEMLSDPSLDMEVCEEGANPPCVKVTYTTENGSKHQKTIDIMEELSDKSDDEIAKFIVFQTEQFMEEIDSVEYSGE
;
A
#
# COMPACT_ATOMS: atom_id res chain seq x y z
N MET A 1 5.20 -16.18 1.14
CA MET A 1 3.99 -15.87 0.34
C MET A 1 4.39 -15.72 -1.12
N ASP A 2 3.65 -16.31 -2.06
CA ASP A 2 4.00 -16.24 -3.49
C ASP A 2 3.72 -14.86 -4.10
N LYS A 3 4.58 -14.42 -5.02
CA LYS A 3 4.42 -13.15 -5.75
C LYS A 3 3.03 -12.97 -6.35
N LYS A 4 2.52 -14.02 -7.00
CA LYS A 4 1.19 -14.03 -7.64
C LYS A 4 0.04 -13.75 -6.66
N ARG A 5 0.20 -14.17 -5.40
CA ARG A 5 -0.76 -13.90 -4.33
C ARG A 5 -0.72 -12.42 -3.94
N ILE A 6 0.48 -11.85 -3.82
CA ILE A 6 0.65 -10.42 -3.53
C ILE A 6 0.10 -9.57 -4.68
N GLU A 7 0.35 -9.95 -5.94
CA GLU A 7 -0.21 -9.26 -7.11
C GLU A 7 -1.74 -9.23 -7.09
N ASN A 8 -2.38 -10.36 -6.73
CA ASN A 8 -3.84 -10.43 -6.58
C ASN A 8 -4.35 -9.53 -5.44
N ILE A 9 -3.60 -9.44 -4.34
CA ILE A 9 -3.92 -8.55 -3.22
C ILE A 9 -3.80 -7.08 -3.66
N ILE A 10 -2.71 -6.71 -4.35
CA ILE A 10 -2.52 -5.35 -4.88
C ILE A 10 -3.65 -4.97 -5.83
N PHE A 11 -4.04 -5.88 -6.73
CA PHE A 11 -5.16 -5.65 -7.65
C PHE A 11 -6.46 -5.33 -6.89
N LYS A 12 -6.77 -6.12 -5.85
CA LYS A 12 -7.94 -5.87 -4.99
C LYS A 12 -7.86 -4.53 -4.26
N VAL A 13 -6.69 -4.18 -3.73
CA VAL A 13 -6.48 -2.89 -3.05
C VAL A 13 -6.70 -1.73 -4.02
N SER A 14 -6.16 -1.84 -5.23
CA SER A 14 -6.35 -0.84 -6.29
C SER A 14 -7.82 -0.68 -6.67
N GLU A 15 -8.58 -1.77 -6.78
CA GLU A 15 -10.04 -1.70 -7.01
C GLU A 15 -10.80 -1.06 -5.84
N MET A 16 -10.37 -1.29 -4.59
CA MET A 16 -11.02 -0.72 -3.40
C MET A 16 -10.79 0.79 -3.26
N LEU A 17 -9.56 1.24 -3.49
CA LEU A 17 -9.20 2.66 -3.39
C LEU A 17 -9.65 3.43 -4.64
N SER A 18 -9.56 2.79 -5.81
CA SER A 18 -9.90 3.37 -7.12
C SER A 18 -9.29 4.77 -7.36
N ASP A 19 -8.11 5.02 -6.78
CA ASP A 19 -7.42 6.31 -6.84
C ASP A 19 -6.27 6.27 -7.86
N PRO A 20 -6.28 7.13 -8.89
CA PRO A 20 -5.26 7.14 -9.95
C PRO A 20 -3.92 7.76 -9.49
N SER A 21 -3.89 8.39 -8.32
CA SER A 21 -2.71 9.03 -7.74
C SER A 21 -1.86 8.04 -6.94
N LEU A 22 -2.41 6.84 -6.70
CA LEU A 22 -1.74 5.71 -6.07
C LEU A 22 -1.19 4.74 -7.11
N ASP A 23 0.08 4.41 -6.94
CA ASP A 23 0.77 3.36 -7.66
C ASP A 23 1.27 2.32 -6.65
N MET A 24 1.10 1.03 -6.96
CA MET A 24 1.41 -0.06 -6.03
C MET A 24 2.22 -1.14 -6.72
N GLU A 25 3.33 -1.50 -6.09
CA GLU A 25 4.27 -2.48 -6.63
C GLU A 25 4.57 -3.55 -5.59
N VAL A 26 4.75 -4.79 -6.04
CA VAL A 26 5.29 -5.85 -5.18
C VAL A 26 6.76 -5.54 -4.90
N CYS A 27 7.19 -5.73 -3.65
CA CYS A 27 8.61 -5.68 -3.32
C CYS A 27 9.43 -6.72 -4.10
N GLU A 28 10.75 -6.59 -4.06
CA GLU A 28 11.68 -7.47 -4.77
C GLU A 28 11.40 -8.96 -4.50
N GLU A 29 11.54 -9.77 -5.56
CA GLU A 29 11.21 -11.18 -5.51
C GLU A 29 12.15 -11.91 -4.53
N GLY A 30 11.59 -12.43 -3.43
CA GLY A 30 12.37 -13.02 -2.33
C GLY A 30 12.48 -12.16 -1.07
N ALA A 31 11.83 -10.99 -1.04
CA ALA A 31 11.67 -10.21 0.19
C ALA A 31 11.06 -11.07 1.30
N ASN A 32 11.73 -11.08 2.46
CA ASN A 32 11.27 -11.76 3.66
C ASN A 32 11.37 -10.79 4.86
N PRO A 33 10.24 -10.25 5.35
CA PRO A 33 8.87 -10.56 4.95
C PRO A 33 8.49 -10.06 3.55
N PRO A 34 7.47 -10.65 2.89
CA PRO A 34 6.91 -10.11 1.67
C PRO A 34 6.34 -8.71 1.94
N CYS A 35 6.54 -7.77 1.02
CA CYS A 35 6.05 -6.40 1.18
C CYS A 35 5.45 -5.82 -0.10
N VAL A 36 4.69 -4.74 0.08
CA VAL A 36 4.10 -3.93 -0.99
C VAL A 36 4.64 -2.51 -0.87
N LYS A 37 5.12 -1.95 -1.97
CA LYS A 37 5.50 -0.54 -2.05
C LYS A 37 4.32 0.25 -2.60
N VAL A 38 3.88 1.25 -1.85
CA VAL A 38 2.83 2.18 -2.24
C VAL A 38 3.47 3.53 -2.52
N THR A 39 3.19 4.09 -3.70
CA THR A 39 3.60 5.42 -4.11
C THR A 39 2.37 6.30 -4.26
N TYR A 40 2.28 7.35 -3.46
CA TYR A 40 1.23 8.36 -3.54
C TYR A 40 1.77 9.64 -4.16
N THR A 41 1.10 10.16 -5.18
CA THR A 41 1.44 11.44 -5.80
C THR A 41 0.42 12.48 -5.36
N THR A 42 0.87 13.53 -4.66
CA THR A 42 -0.02 14.61 -4.19
C THR A 42 -0.38 15.55 -5.33
N GLU A 43 -1.38 16.42 -5.12
CA GLU A 43 -1.83 17.40 -6.13
C GLU A 43 -0.71 18.38 -6.54
N ASN A 44 0.23 18.67 -5.64
CA ASN A 44 1.41 19.49 -5.93
C ASN A 44 2.48 18.77 -6.78
N GLY A 45 2.26 17.49 -7.12
CA GLY A 45 3.18 16.65 -7.87
C GLY A 45 4.29 16.00 -7.04
N SER A 46 4.24 16.14 -5.70
CA SER A 46 5.17 15.48 -4.79
C SER A 46 4.87 13.99 -4.71
N LYS A 47 5.90 13.15 -4.78
CA LYS A 47 5.77 11.70 -4.69
C LYS A 47 6.24 11.20 -3.33
N HIS A 48 5.35 10.55 -2.61
CA HIS A 48 5.60 9.95 -1.31
C HIS A 48 5.54 8.44 -1.45
N GLN A 49 6.48 7.73 -0.83
CA GLN A 49 6.53 6.27 -0.91
C GLN A 49 6.49 5.67 0.48
N LYS A 50 5.70 4.61 0.64
CA LYS A 50 5.61 3.80 1.86
C LYS A 50 5.73 2.33 1.51
N THR A 51 6.54 1.61 2.28
CA THR A 51 6.61 0.15 2.21
C THR A 51 5.73 -0.42 3.31
N ILE A 52 4.86 -1.37 2.94
CA ILE A 52 3.97 -2.09 3.85
C ILE A 52 4.44 -3.53 3.90
N ASP A 53 5.03 -3.92 5.02
CA ASP A 53 5.46 -5.29 5.28
C ASP A 53 4.26 -6.18 5.64
N ILE A 54 4.11 -7.28 4.91
CA ILE A 54 3.10 -8.30 5.19
C ILE A 54 3.72 -9.29 6.18
N MET A 55 3.48 -9.01 7.46
CA MET A 55 3.96 -9.83 8.57
C MET A 55 3.47 -11.27 8.45
N GLU A 56 4.19 -12.21 9.06
CA GLU A 56 3.86 -13.64 9.03
C GLU A 56 2.42 -13.92 9.51
N GLU A 57 1.95 -13.17 10.52
CA GLU A 57 0.58 -13.22 11.03
C GLU A 57 -0.51 -12.87 10.00
N LEU A 58 -0.18 -11.99 9.05
CA LEU A 58 -1.06 -11.60 7.95
C LEU A 58 -0.94 -12.59 6.79
N SER A 59 0.22 -13.22 6.60
CA SER A 59 0.43 -14.19 5.53
C SER A 59 -0.45 -15.44 5.65
N ASP A 60 -0.90 -15.77 6.86
CA ASP A 60 -1.87 -16.86 7.12
C ASP A 60 -3.33 -16.43 6.94
N LYS A 61 -3.60 -15.11 6.83
CA LYS A 61 -4.96 -14.57 6.61
C LYS A 61 -5.40 -14.74 5.16
N SER A 62 -6.70 -14.54 4.91
CA SER A 62 -7.25 -14.49 3.55
C SER A 62 -6.80 -13.23 2.80
N ASP A 63 -6.72 -13.33 1.48
CA ASP A 63 -6.27 -12.24 0.60
C ASP A 63 -7.07 -10.95 0.80
N ASP A 64 -8.37 -11.08 1.09
CA ASP A 64 -9.28 -9.97 1.37
C ASP A 64 -8.93 -9.21 2.64
N GLU A 65 -8.54 -9.92 3.70
CA GLU A 65 -8.13 -9.32 4.97
C GLU A 65 -6.78 -8.60 4.83
N ILE A 66 -5.86 -9.18 4.06
CA ILE A 66 -4.57 -8.54 3.75
C ILE A 66 -4.82 -7.28 2.91
N ALA A 67 -5.72 -7.35 1.92
CA ALA A 67 -6.09 -6.20 1.11
C ALA A 67 -6.69 -5.07 1.96
N LYS A 68 -7.66 -5.36 2.85
CA LYS A 68 -8.22 -4.38 3.79
C LYS A 68 -7.15 -3.76 4.68
N PHE A 69 -6.19 -4.55 5.16
CA PHE A 69 -5.07 -4.03 5.94
C PHE A 69 -4.21 -3.05 5.13
N ILE A 70 -3.86 -3.39 3.90
CA ILE A 70 -3.08 -2.52 3.01
C ILE A 70 -3.87 -1.24 2.67
N VAL A 71 -5.17 -1.34 2.40
CA VAL A 71 -6.08 -0.20 2.20
C VAL A 71 -6.00 0.72 3.41
N PHE A 72 -6.22 0.20 4.62
CA PHE A 72 -6.16 0.99 5.85
C PHE A 72 -4.80 1.68 6.05
N GLN A 73 -3.69 0.95 5.83
CA GLN A 73 -2.34 1.52 5.93
C GLN A 73 -2.07 2.61 4.88
N THR A 74 -2.65 2.47 3.69
CA THR A 74 -2.54 3.42 2.58
C THR A 74 -3.36 4.67 2.85
N GLU A 75 -4.59 4.53 3.34
CA GLU A 75 -5.44 5.66 3.75
C GLU A 75 -4.79 6.47 4.87
N GLN A 76 -4.29 5.80 5.91
CA GLN A 76 -3.55 6.47 6.99
C GLN A 76 -2.31 7.19 6.46
N PHE A 77 -1.58 6.58 5.52
CA PHE A 77 -0.43 7.23 4.88
C PHE A 77 -0.81 8.49 4.11
N MET A 78 -1.88 8.45 3.32
CA MET A 78 -2.36 9.62 2.60
C MET A 78 -2.82 10.72 3.56
N GLU A 79 -3.57 10.36 4.60
CA GLU A 79 -4.02 11.29 5.64
C GLU A 79 -2.85 11.96 6.38
N GLU A 80 -1.80 11.20 6.69
CA GLU A 80 -0.57 11.75 7.28
C GLU A 80 0.10 12.77 6.35
N ILE A 81 0.23 12.46 5.05
CA ILE A 81 0.84 13.38 4.07
C ILE A 81 0.00 14.64 3.91
N ASP A 82 -1.32 14.50 3.69
CA ASP A 82 -2.24 15.63 3.51
C ASP A 82 -2.26 16.54 4.75
N SER A 83 -2.28 15.94 5.95
CA SER A 83 -2.23 16.67 7.22
C SER A 83 -0.90 17.41 7.44
N VAL A 84 0.23 16.83 7.03
CA VAL A 84 1.55 17.48 7.10
C VAL A 84 1.67 18.61 6.09
N GLU A 85 1.16 18.44 4.86
CA GLU A 85 1.13 19.52 3.86
C GLU A 85 0.23 20.68 4.33
N TYR A 86 -0.89 20.38 5.00
CA TYR A 86 -1.82 21.38 5.52
C TYR A 86 -1.33 22.10 6.80
N SER A 87 -0.54 21.42 7.64
CA SER A 87 0.03 22.01 8.88
C SER A 87 1.29 22.87 8.62
N GLY A 88 1.68 23.03 7.36
CA GLY A 88 2.84 23.83 6.93
C GLY A 88 2.57 25.32 6.66
N GLU A 89 1.35 25.82 6.96
CA GLU A 89 0.99 27.25 6.88
C GLU A 89 1.43 28.06 8.12
#